data_AF-A0A1H6I0N1-F1
#
_entry.id   AF-A0A1H6I0N1-F1
#
_cell.length_a   1.000
_cell.length_b   1.000
_cell.length_c   1.000
_cell.angle_alpha   90.00
_cell.angle_beta   90.00
_cell.angle_gamma   90.00
#
_symmetry.space_group_name_H-M   'P 1'
#
loop_
_entity.id
_entity.type
_entity.pdbx_description
1 polymer ?
#
loop_
_entity_poly.entity_id
_entity_poly.type
_entity_poly.pdbx_seq_one_letter_code
_entity_poly.pdbx_strand_id
1 'polypeptide(L)'
;MKSKKGKAFILTGIIFLAVGLLVNIRVILGIIRTLTSDEPESIGIIGGADSPTVIFISGRIFMDMSILEKAGLLLIIAAPIPIIIGTVKCIINRRS
;
A
#
# COMPACT_ATOMS: atom_id res chain seq x y z
N MET A 1 12.86 29.69 -9.27
CA MET A 1 12.05 28.66 -9.99
C MET A 1 12.21 27.22 -9.48
N LYS A 2 13.21 26.88 -8.65
CA LYS A 2 13.53 25.49 -8.21
C LYS A 2 12.55 24.87 -7.17
N SER A 3 11.96 25.67 -6.28
CA SER A 3 10.99 25.19 -5.26
C SER A 3 9.71 24.57 -5.86
N LYS A 4 9.19 25.10 -6.98
CA LYS A 4 7.98 24.57 -7.64
C LYS A 4 8.13 23.09 -8.05
N LYS A 5 9.35 22.67 -8.42
CA LYS A 5 9.63 21.29 -8.82
C LYS A 5 9.56 20.32 -7.64
N GLY A 6 10.00 20.70 -6.44
CA GLY A 6 9.94 19.83 -5.24
C GLY A 6 8.51 19.51 -4.81
N LYS A 7 7.63 20.52 -4.82
CA LYS A 7 6.20 20.34 -4.52
C LYS A 7 5.50 19.43 -5.54
N ALA A 8 5.90 19.49 -6.82
CA ALA A 8 5.34 18.62 -7.85
C ALA A 8 5.65 17.13 -7.58
N PHE A 9 6.87 16.79 -7.15
CA PHE A 9 7.22 15.41 -6.79
C PHE A 9 6.42 14.89 -5.59
N ILE A 10 6.21 15.73 -4.57
CA ILE A 10 5.37 15.36 -3.42
C ILE A 10 3.94 15.10 -3.89
N LEU A 11 3.39 15.98 -4.74
CA LEU A 11 2.05 15.83 -5.29
C LEU A 11 1.91 14.55 -6.12
N THR A 12 2.89 14.23 -6.98
CA THR A 12 2.90 12.98 -7.75
C THR A 12 2.89 11.75 -6.85
N GLY A 13 3.68 11.76 -5.77
CA GLY A 13 3.69 10.65 -4.80
C GLY A 13 2.37 10.49 -4.06
N ILE A 14 1.73 11.59 -3.66
CA ILE A 14 0.38 11.55 -3.06
C ILE A 14 -0.64 11.00 -4.05
N ILE A 15 -0.57 11.38 -5.34
CA ILE A 15 -1.45 10.85 -6.38
C ILE A 15 -1.24 9.34 -6.55
N PHE A 16 0.00 8.87 -6.57
CA PHE A 16 0.28 7.43 -6.65
C PHE A 16 -0.29 6.66 -5.46
N LEU A 17 -0.15 7.22 -4.25
CA LEU A 17 -0.74 6.64 -3.04
C LEU A 17 -2.27 6.58 -3.15
N ALA A 18 -2.92 7.67 -3.54
CA ALA A 18 -4.38 7.77 -3.63
C ALA A 18 -4.95 6.83 -4.70
N VAL A 19 -4.37 6.81 -5.90
CA VAL A 19 -4.78 5.92 -6.99
C VAL A 19 -4.55 4.46 -6.61
N GLY A 20 -3.38 4.14 -6.05
CA GLY A 20 -3.07 2.79 -5.59
C GLY A 20 -4.04 2.29 -4.52
N LEU A 21 -4.44 3.14 -3.58
CA LEU A 21 -5.42 2.81 -2.54
C LEU A 21 -6.83 2.59 -3.12
N LEU A 22 -7.26 3.46 -4.03
CA LEU A 22 -8.57 3.35 -4.69
C LEU A 22 -8.70 2.06 -5.49
N VAL A 23 -7.66 1.69 -6.23
CA VAL A 23 -7.62 0.44 -7.01
C VAL A 23 -7.65 -0.79 -6.10
N ASN A 24 -6.98 -0.74 -4.94
CA ASN A 24 -6.94 -1.85 -3.98
C ASN A 24 -8.03 -1.80 -2.91
N ILE A 25 -9.04 -0.93 -3.04
CA ILE A 25 -10.02 -0.73 -1.97
C ILE A 25 -10.79 -2.00 -1.63
N ARG A 26 -11.06 -2.87 -2.62
CA ARG A 26 -11.71 -4.18 -2.41
C ARG A 26 -10.83 -5.13 -1.60
N VAL A 27 -9.55 -5.23 -1.96
CA VAL A 27 -8.57 -6.08 -1.25
C VAL A 27 -8.37 -5.59 0.18
N ILE A 28 -8.19 -4.27 0.36
CA ILE A 28 -8.02 -3.65 1.68
C ILE A 28 -9.27 -3.88 2.55
N LEU A 29 -10.48 -3.72 1.99
CA LEU A 29 -11.73 -3.98 2.71
C LEU A 29 -11.88 -5.47 3.08
N GLY A 30 -11.48 -6.38 2.19
CA GLY A 30 -11.43 -7.82 2.46
C GLY A 30 -10.52 -8.15 3.63
N ILE A 31 -9.28 -7.63 3.62
CA ILE A 31 -8.31 -7.80 4.72
C ILE A 31 -8.86 -7.22 6.03
N ILE A 32 -9.44 -6.01 6.01
CA ILE A 32 -10.00 -5.40 7.23
C ILE A 32 -11.12 -6.27 7.79
N ARG A 33 -12.04 -6.78 6.95
CA ARG A 33 -13.10 -7.69 7.39
C ARG A 33 -12.51 -8.96 8.01
N THR A 34 -11.55 -9.60 7.36
CA THR A 34 -10.89 -10.79 7.91
C THR A 34 -10.19 -10.51 9.25
N LEU A 35 -9.63 -9.32 9.45
CA LEU A 35 -8.98 -8.93 10.69
C LEU A 35 -9.94 -8.42 11.78
N THR A 36 -11.16 -8.00 11.42
CA THR A 36 -12.14 -7.38 12.33
C THR A 36 -13.32 -8.30 12.64
N SER A 37 -13.56 -9.37 11.87
CA SER A 37 -14.61 -10.34 12.16
C SER A 37 -14.29 -11.11 13.43
N ASP A 38 -15.09 -10.88 14.49
CA ASP A 38 -15.12 -11.69 15.71
C ASP A 38 -15.84 -13.05 15.53
N GLU A 39 -16.18 -13.45 14.29
CA GLU A 39 -16.84 -14.72 14.01
C GLU A 39 -15.85 -15.79 13.55
N PRO A 40 -15.78 -16.95 14.25
CA PRO A 40 -14.96 -18.07 13.84
C PRO A 40 -15.69 -18.79 12.70
N GLU A 41 -15.35 -18.47 11.46
CA GLU A 41 -15.67 -19.38 10.36
C GLU A 41 -14.82 -20.65 10.51
N SER A 42 -15.43 -21.59 11.23
CA SER A 42 -15.14 -23.00 11.38
C SER A 42 -14.72 -23.67 10.05
N ILE A 43 -13.45 -23.54 9.66
CA ILE A 43 -12.68 -24.56 8.93
C ILE A 43 -11.25 -24.57 9.52
N GLY A 44 -11.01 -25.44 10.49
CA GLY A 44 -9.73 -26.15 10.64
C GLY A 44 -8.46 -25.37 11.04
N ILE A 45 -8.54 -24.23 11.74
CA ILE A 45 -7.34 -23.59 12.34
C ILE A 45 -7.13 -24.11 13.77
N ILE A 46 -6.92 -25.42 13.93
CA ILE A 46 -6.48 -25.98 15.22
C ILE A 46 -4.95 -25.91 15.24
N GLY A 47 -4.39 -24.99 16.04
CA GLY A 47 -3.02 -25.11 16.54
C GLY A 47 -2.08 -23.94 16.26
N GLY A 48 -2.09 -22.93 17.13
CA GLY A 48 -0.88 -22.40 17.78
C GLY A 48 0.35 -22.01 16.95
N ALA A 49 0.21 -21.51 15.72
CA ALA A 49 1.33 -21.00 14.94
C ALA A 49 0.94 -19.72 14.18
N ASP A 50 1.28 -18.57 14.76
CA ASP A 50 1.05 -17.21 14.23
C ASP A 50 1.82 -16.87 12.94
N SER A 51 2.58 -17.81 12.36
CA SER A 51 3.47 -17.58 11.21
C SER A 51 2.96 -18.19 9.88
N PRO A 52 2.58 -19.49 9.81
CA PRO A 52 2.10 -20.08 8.56
C PRO A 52 0.76 -19.52 8.07
N THR A 53 -0.12 -19.06 8.96
CA THR A 53 -1.45 -18.55 8.60
C THR A 53 -1.34 -17.22 7.83
N VAL A 54 -0.42 -16.35 8.24
CA VAL A 54 -0.18 -15.05 7.58
C VAL A 54 0.42 -15.26 6.19
N ILE A 55 1.34 -16.22 6.05
CA ILE A 55 1.97 -16.59 4.77
C ILE A 55 0.96 -17.25 3.83
N PHE A 56 0.05 -18.07 4.35
CA PHE A 56 -0.99 -18.73 3.56
C PHE A 56 -2.06 -17.75 3.08
N ILE A 57 -2.53 -16.85 3.95
CA ILE A 57 -3.48 -15.79 3.62
C ILE A 57 -2.85 -14.82 2.62
N SER A 58 -1.62 -14.38 2.87
CA SER A 58 -0.88 -13.52 1.94
C SER A 58 -0.70 -14.20 0.58
N GLY A 59 -0.21 -15.45 0.57
CA GLY A 59 0.06 -16.21 -0.66
C GLY A 59 -1.17 -16.36 -1.56
N ARG A 60 -2.35 -16.64 -0.99
CA ARG A 60 -3.59 -16.70 -1.79
C ARG A 60 -4.03 -15.33 -2.29
N ILE A 61 -4.06 -14.31 -1.42
CA ILE A 61 -4.45 -12.95 -1.81
C ILE A 61 -3.53 -12.43 -2.92
N PHE A 62 -2.23 -12.72 -2.86
CA PHE A 62 -1.28 -12.35 -3.90
C PHE A 62 -1.48 -13.11 -5.22
N MET A 63 -1.93 -14.36 -5.20
CA MET A 63 -2.19 -15.14 -6.42
C MET A 63 -3.51 -14.77 -7.08
N ASP A 64 -4.54 -14.44 -6.29
CA ASP A 64 -5.88 -14.12 -6.77
C ASP A 64 -6.04 -12.64 -7.19
N MET A 65 -5.08 -11.78 -6.85
CA MET A 65 -5.10 -10.37 -7.27
C MET A 65 -5.05 -10.24 -8.80
N SER A 66 -5.99 -9.48 -9.33
CA SER A 66 -6.00 -9.07 -10.72
C SER A 66 -4.74 -8.24 -11.07
N ILE A 67 -4.42 -8.17 -12.36
CA ILE A 67 -3.31 -7.34 -12.87
C ILE A 67 -3.46 -5.88 -12.41
N LEU A 68 -4.71 -5.39 -12.34
CA LEU A 68 -5.00 -4.03 -11.91
C LEU A 68 -4.69 -3.82 -10.42
N GLU A 69 -5.04 -4.76 -9.56
CA GLU A 69 -4.72 -4.70 -8.12
C GLU A 69 -3.22 -4.80 -7.87
N LYS A 70 -2.52 -5.71 -8.58
CA LYS A 70 -1.05 -5.80 -8.54
C LYS A 70 -0.40 -4.48 -8.94
N ALA A 71 -0.88 -3.84 -10.02
CA ALA A 71 -0.40 -2.53 -10.45
C ALA A 71 -0.69 -1.43 -9.42
N GLY A 72 -1.88 -1.45 -8.81
CA GLY A 72 -2.23 -0.53 -7.73
C GLY A 72 -1.32 -0.70 -6.51
N LEU A 73 -0.97 -1.93 -6.15
CA LEU A 73 -0.07 -2.21 -5.03
C LEU A 73 1.34 -1.71 -5.33
N LEU A 74 1.80 -1.88 -6.56
CA LEU A 74 3.07 -1.32 -7.03
C LEU A 74 3.09 0.22 -6.90
N LEU A 75 1.99 0.91 -7.21
CA LEU A 75 1.88 2.36 -7.02
C LEU A 75 1.99 2.77 -5.56
N ILE A 76 1.39 2.01 -4.63
CA ILE A 76 1.52 2.25 -3.19
C ILE A 76 2.98 2.10 -2.75
N ILE A 77 3.67 1.04 -3.20
CA ILE A 77 5.07 0.77 -2.87
C ILE A 77 6.00 1.83 -3.48
N ALA A 78 5.70 2.32 -4.68
CA ALA A 78 6.50 3.33 -5.37
C ALA A 78 6.28 4.75 -4.84
N ALA A 79 5.12 5.05 -4.23
CA ALA A 79 4.74 6.39 -3.76
C ALA A 79 5.73 7.08 -2.79
N PRO A 80 6.42 6.39 -1.86
CA PRO A 80 7.38 7.02 -0.96
C PRO A 80 8.57 7.65 -1.68
N ILE A 81 9.00 7.08 -2.81
CA ILE A 81 10.19 7.53 -3.55
C ILE A 81 10.06 9.01 -3.99
N PRO A 82 9.02 9.41 -4.78
CA PRO A 82 8.84 10.80 -5.16
C PRO A 82 8.52 11.72 -3.97
N ILE A 83 7.89 11.22 -2.90
CA ILE A 83 7.64 12.01 -1.68
C ILE A 83 8.96 12.38 -1.00
N ILE A 84 9.86 11.42 -0.79
CA ILE A 84 11.17 11.64 -0.18
C ILE A 84 12.00 12.58 -1.05
N ILE A 85 12.10 12.32 -2.35
CA ILE A 85 12.84 13.16 -3.29
C ILE A 85 12.31 14.59 -3.28
N GLY A 86 10.98 14.76 -3.34
CA GLY A 86 10.33 16.05 -3.31
C GLY A 86 10.59 16.81 -2.01
N THR A 87 10.54 16.11 -0.87
CA THR A 87 10.80 16.67 0.46
C THR A 87 12.25 17.15 0.59
N VAL A 88 13.22 16.29 0.24
CA VAL A 88 14.66 16.63 0.26
C VAL A 88 14.93 17.85 -0.62
N LYS A 89 14.38 17.87 -1.84
CA LYS A 89 14.54 18.99 -2.77
C LYS A 89 13.93 20.28 -2.26
N CYS A 90 12.81 20.21 -1.55
CA CYS A 90 12.17 21.38 -0.96
C CYS A 90 12.99 21.93 0.23
N ILE A 91 13.59 21.05 1.04
CA ILE A 91 14.47 21.44 2.16
C ILE A 91 15.75 22.11 1.66
N ILE A 92 16.44 21.51 0.68
CA ILE A 92 17.67 22.09 0.11
C ILE A 92 17.41 23.47 -0.47
N ASN A 93 16.32 23.65 -1.23
CA ASN A 93 15.97 24.94 -1.80
C ASN A 93 15.50 25.98 -0.77
N ARG A 94 15.25 25.59 0.48
CA ARG A 94 14.95 26.54 1.57
C ARG A 94 16.22 27.05 2.24
N ARG A 95 17.34 26.35 2.10
CA ARG A 95 18.64 26.72 2.72
C ARG A 95 19.60 27.45 1.76
N SER A 96 19.25 27.54 0.48
CA SER A 96 20.02 28.25 -0.56
C SER A 96 19.24 29.47 -1.05
#